data_AF-A0A1F9L5Y9-F1
#
_entry.id   AF-A0A1F9L5Y9-F1
#
_cell.length_a   1.000
_cell.length_b   1.000
_cell.length_c   1.000
_cell.angle_alpha   90.00
_cell.angle_beta   90.00
_cell.angle_gamma   90.00
#
_symmetry.space_group_name_H-M   'P 1'
#
loop_
_entity.id
_entity.type
_entity.pdbx_description
1 polymer ?
#
loop_
_entity_poly.entity_id
_entity_poly.type
_entity_poly.pdbx_seq_one_letter_code
_entity_poly.pdbx_strand_id
1 'polypeptide(L)'
;MMHPQATEQRSLPVKFFEVLEQEVILSQDMLSILHEEQKALVSMDMQALLRLSASKENRLSRIQAMDSLLANLTSEIRPKTSGKAASLAALLPLLNREDGSKLAQYRKILTRLREEILKRNLINRHFAADVKTYLNDAISLITSGIAERPMYGLTGLSRKPSLNQPSFISREV
;
A
#
# COMPACT_ATOMS: atom_id res chain seq x y z
N MET A 1 -53.01 -17.27 -17.74
CA MET A 1 -51.98 -18.31 -17.96
C MET A 1 -50.67 -17.83 -17.35
N MET A 2 -50.34 -18.29 -16.13
CA MET A 2 -49.10 -17.92 -15.46
C MET A 2 -47.99 -18.88 -15.89
N HIS A 3 -46.92 -18.35 -16.48
CA HIS A 3 -45.67 -19.09 -16.66
C HIS A 3 -44.94 -19.13 -15.31
N PRO A 4 -44.65 -20.32 -14.74
CA PRO A 4 -43.63 -20.42 -13.72
C PRO A 4 -42.29 -20.31 -14.43
N GLN A 5 -41.61 -19.17 -14.31
CA GLN A 5 -40.20 -19.09 -14.64
C GLN A 5 -39.47 -19.98 -13.64
N ALA A 6 -39.16 -21.21 -14.06
CA ALA A 6 -38.18 -22.04 -13.41
C ALA A 6 -36.88 -21.21 -13.35
N THR A 7 -36.50 -20.78 -12.16
CA THR A 7 -35.16 -20.32 -11.87
C THR A 7 -34.25 -21.52 -12.10
N GLU A 8 -33.77 -21.68 -13.33
CA GLU A 8 -32.71 -22.62 -13.67
C GLU A 8 -31.51 -22.25 -12.81
N GLN A 9 -31.34 -22.97 -11.72
CA GLN A 9 -30.21 -22.79 -10.84
C GLN A 9 -28.98 -23.25 -11.61
N ARG A 10 -28.08 -22.31 -11.93
CA ARG A 10 -26.88 -22.59 -12.72
C ARG A 10 -25.78 -23.05 -11.76
N SER A 11 -25.15 -24.17 -12.10
CA SER A 11 -23.89 -24.58 -11.46
C SER A 11 -22.75 -23.80 -12.09
N LEU A 12 -21.80 -23.35 -11.26
CA LEU A 12 -20.61 -22.67 -11.74
C LEU A 12 -19.63 -23.68 -12.37
N PRO A 13 -18.92 -23.31 -13.46
CA PRO A 13 -17.86 -24.14 -14.00
C PRO A 13 -16.78 -24.41 -12.94
N VAL A 14 -16.24 -25.62 -12.89
CA VAL A 14 -15.15 -26.01 -11.96
C VAL A 14 -13.95 -25.06 -12.06
N LYS A 15 -13.63 -24.62 -13.29
CA LYS A 15 -12.58 -23.63 -13.59
C LYS A 15 -12.76 -22.30 -12.84
N PHE A 16 -13.97 -21.92 -12.48
CA PHE A 16 -14.24 -20.69 -11.73
C PHE A 16 -13.73 -20.78 -10.29
N PHE A 17 -13.94 -21.93 -9.65
CA PHE A 17 -13.45 -22.17 -8.29
C PHE A 17 -11.93 -22.36 -8.26
N GLU A 18 -11.34 -22.97 -9.29
CA GLU A 18 -9.88 -23.06 -9.44
C GLU A 18 -9.23 -21.67 -9.53
N VAL A 19 -9.81 -20.76 -10.32
CA VAL A 19 -9.31 -19.37 -10.42
C VAL A 19 -9.45 -18.63 -9.09
N LEU A 20 -10.54 -18.82 -8.35
CA LEU A 20 -10.71 -18.22 -7.01
C LEU A 20 -9.67 -18.76 -6.01
N GLU A 21 -9.38 -20.06 -6.04
CA GLU A 21 -8.37 -20.66 -5.18
C GLU A 21 -6.98 -20.12 -5.51
N GLN A 22 -6.63 -20.01 -6.80
CA GLN A 22 -5.37 -19.40 -7.22
C GLN A 22 -5.27 -17.94 -6.78
N GLU A 23 -6.36 -17.17 -6.83
CA GLU A 23 -6.38 -15.79 -6.36
C GLU A 23 -6.16 -15.69 -4.84
N VAL A 24 -6.72 -16.62 -4.05
CA VAL A 24 -6.49 -16.71 -2.61
C VAL A 24 -5.02 -17.01 -2.32
N ILE A 25 -4.42 -17.96 -3.03
CA ILE A 25 -2.99 -18.31 -2.86
C ILE A 25 -2.11 -17.11 -3.19
N LEU A 26 -2.36 -16.42 -4.31
CA LEU A 26 -1.62 -15.22 -4.71
C LEU A 26 -1.76 -14.09 -3.69
N SER A 27 -2.94 -13.95 -3.08
CA SER A 27 -3.18 -12.95 -2.03
C SER A 27 -2.43 -13.28 -0.73
N GLN A 28 -2.31 -14.56 -0.37
CA GLN A 28 -1.51 -15.00 0.77
C GLN A 28 0.00 -14.79 0.52
N ASP A 29 0.47 -15.12 -0.69
CA ASP A 29 1.85 -14.84 -1.11
C ASP A 29 2.17 -13.34 -0.99
N MET A 30 1.24 -12.47 -1.41
CA MET A 30 1.39 -11.02 -1.28
C MET A 30 1.55 -10.60 0.18
N LEU A 31 0.78 -11.17 1.11
CA LEU A 31 0.91 -10.88 2.54
C LEU A 31 2.28 -11.31 3.09
N SER A 32 2.85 -12.40 2.59
CA SER A 32 4.20 -12.84 2.95
C SER A 32 5.25 -11.84 2.46
N ILE A 33 5.16 -11.41 1.19
CA ILE A 33 6.05 -10.40 0.62
C ILE A 33 5.98 -9.09 1.41
N LEU A 34 4.78 -8.64 1.81
CA LEU A 34 4.63 -7.44 2.63
C LEU A 34 5.24 -7.58 4.03
N HIS A 35 5.23 -8.79 4.59
CA HIS A 35 5.88 -9.07 5.87
C HIS A 35 7.41 -9.07 5.75
N GLU A 36 7.95 -9.63 4.66
CA GLU A 36 9.36 -9.55 4.34
C GLU A 36 9.80 -8.10 4.05
N GLU A 37 8.97 -7.33 3.35
CA GLU A 37 9.19 -5.89 3.10
C GLU A 37 9.29 -5.12 4.42
N GLN A 38 8.42 -5.41 5.38
CA GLN A 38 8.48 -4.79 6.71
C GLN A 38 9.80 -5.13 7.43
N LYS A 39 10.26 -6.38 7.37
CA LYS A 39 11.55 -6.78 7.97
C LYS A 39 12.75 -6.11 7.28
N ALA A 40 12.74 -6.04 5.96
CA ALA A 40 13.77 -5.38 5.18
C ALA A 40 13.81 -3.87 5.45
N LEU A 41 12.64 -3.23 5.61
CA LEU A 41 12.53 -1.83 5.99
C LEU A 41 13.12 -1.57 7.39
N VAL A 42 12.78 -2.40 8.37
CA VAL A 42 13.30 -2.26 9.76
C VAL A 42 14.82 -2.47 9.82
N SER A 43 15.35 -3.38 9.01
CA SER A 43 16.80 -3.63 8.92
C SER A 43 17.55 -2.69 7.97
N MET A 44 16.85 -1.78 7.29
CA MET A 44 17.38 -0.90 6.24
C MET A 44 18.15 -1.66 5.13
N ASP A 45 17.75 -2.90 4.82
CA ASP A 45 18.36 -3.69 3.76
C ASP A 45 17.84 -3.26 2.38
N MET A 46 18.56 -2.32 1.77
CA MET A 46 18.21 -1.77 0.45
C MET A 46 18.23 -2.80 -0.68
N GLN A 47 19.07 -3.83 -0.62
CA GLN A 47 19.13 -4.86 -1.65
C GLN A 47 17.90 -5.77 -1.57
N ALA A 48 17.51 -6.17 -0.36
CA ALA A 48 16.28 -6.91 -0.14
C ALA A 48 15.05 -6.11 -0.58
N LEU A 49 14.99 -4.80 -0.28
CA LEU A 49 13.88 -3.94 -0.67
C LEU A 49 13.70 -3.84 -2.19
N LEU A 50 14.78 -3.69 -2.96
CA LEU A 50 14.72 -3.67 -4.42
C LEU A 50 14.17 -4.99 -4.98
N ARG A 51 14.64 -6.12 -4.46
CA ARG A 51 14.20 -7.44 -4.91
C ARG A 51 12.73 -7.71 -4.54
N LEU A 52 12.32 -7.31 -3.34
CA LEU A 52 10.94 -7.43 -2.87
C LEU A 52 9.98 -6.52 -3.66
N SER A 53 10.43 -5.32 -4.06
CA SER A 53 9.67 -4.41 -4.91
C SER A 53 9.33 -5.05 -6.26
N ALA A 54 10.31 -5.64 -6.94
CA ALA A 54 10.09 -6.35 -8.20
C ALA A 54 9.15 -7.56 -8.04
N SER A 55 9.29 -8.32 -6.94
CA SER A 55 8.41 -9.46 -6.63
C SER A 55 6.96 -9.02 -6.40
N LYS A 56 6.77 -7.90 -5.69
CA LYS A 56 5.47 -7.29 -5.40
C LYS A 56 4.78 -6.81 -6.68
N GLU A 57 5.51 -6.15 -7.58
CA GLU A 57 4.97 -5.73 -8.88
C GLU A 57 4.50 -6.92 -9.72
N ASN A 58 5.32 -7.98 -9.80
CA ASN A 58 4.95 -9.20 -10.52
C ASN A 58 3.68 -9.84 -9.95
N ARG A 59 3.57 -9.93 -8.62
CA ARG A 59 2.40 -10.50 -7.95
C ARG A 59 1.15 -9.63 -8.11
N LEU A 60 1.26 -8.30 -8.06
CA LEU A 60 0.15 -7.38 -8.33
C LEU A 60 -0.38 -7.55 -9.75
N SER A 61 0.51 -7.61 -10.74
CA SER A 61 0.12 -7.85 -12.13
C SER A 61 -0.66 -9.16 -12.31
N ARG A 62 -0.22 -10.23 -11.63
CA ARG A 62 -0.93 -11.52 -11.65
C ARG A 62 -2.31 -11.46 -11.00
N ILE A 63 -2.44 -10.77 -9.86
CA ILE A 63 -3.74 -10.58 -9.20
C ILE A 63 -4.68 -9.78 -10.11
N GLN A 64 -4.21 -8.72 -10.76
CA GLN A 64 -5.02 -7.93 -11.70
C GLN A 64 -5.47 -8.75 -12.91
N ALA A 65 -4.62 -9.63 -13.43
CA ALA A 65 -4.98 -10.54 -14.51
C ALA A 65 -6.08 -11.53 -14.08
N MET A 66 -5.95 -12.14 -12.89
CA MET A 66 -6.95 -13.04 -12.32
C MET A 66 -8.29 -12.33 -12.05
N ASP A 67 -8.24 -11.12 -11.50
CA ASP A 67 -9.43 -10.27 -11.31
C ASP A 67 -10.17 -10.00 -12.62
N SER A 68 -9.41 -9.72 -13.69
CA SER A 68 -9.97 -9.49 -15.02
C SER A 68 -10.58 -10.77 -15.60
N LEU A 69 -9.94 -11.93 -15.39
CA LEU A 69 -10.48 -13.23 -15.80
C LEU A 69 -11.77 -13.56 -15.04
N LEU A 70 -11.83 -13.31 -13.73
CA LEU A 70 -13.04 -13.50 -12.93
C LEU A 70 -14.16 -12.55 -13.35
N ALA A 71 -13.84 -11.31 -13.68
CA ALA A 71 -14.82 -10.36 -14.21
C ALA A 71 -15.38 -10.83 -15.56
N ASN A 72 -14.54 -11.34 -16.46
CA ASN A 72 -14.94 -11.88 -17.75
C ASN A 72 -15.84 -13.13 -17.58
N LEU A 73 -15.42 -14.11 -16.78
CA LEU A 73 -16.22 -15.30 -16.49
C LEU A 73 -17.57 -14.94 -15.82
N THR A 74 -17.56 -13.96 -14.91
CA THR A 74 -18.79 -13.43 -14.30
C THR A 74 -19.71 -12.78 -15.32
N SER A 75 -19.16 -12.10 -16.32
CA SER A 75 -19.93 -11.46 -17.40
C SER A 75 -20.56 -12.47 -18.36
N GLU A 76 -19.89 -13.59 -18.64
CA GLU A 76 -20.40 -14.68 -19.49
C GLU A 76 -21.55 -15.45 -18.84
N ILE A 77 -21.49 -15.63 -17.52
CA ILE A 77 -22.51 -16.38 -16.75
C ILE A 77 -23.79 -15.57 -16.56
N ARG A 78 -23.66 -14.23 -16.57
CA ARG A 78 -24.77 -13.33 -16.29
C ARG A 78 -25.66 -13.08 -17.52
N PRO A 79 -26.99 -13.07 -17.38
CA PRO A 79 -27.87 -12.64 -18.46
C PRO A 79 -27.61 -11.16 -18.81
N LYS A 80 -27.57 -10.83 -20.12
CA LYS A 80 -27.30 -9.50 -20.69
C LYS A 80 -28.20 -8.35 -20.18
N THR A 81 -29.22 -8.65 -19.37
CA THR A 81 -30.26 -7.70 -18.93
C THR A 81 -29.92 -6.92 -17.67
N SER A 82 -28.84 -7.24 -16.96
CA SER A 82 -28.53 -6.60 -15.67
C SER A 82 -27.37 -5.59 -15.81
N GLY A 83 -27.67 -4.30 -15.92
CA GLY A 83 -26.71 -3.21 -16.14
C GLY A 83 -25.81 -2.79 -14.95
N LYS A 84 -25.73 -3.55 -13.86
CA LYS A 84 -24.81 -3.25 -12.72
C LYS A 84 -23.43 -3.88 -12.95
N ALA A 85 -22.33 -3.30 -12.48
CA ALA A 85 -20.98 -3.87 -12.65
C ALA A 85 -20.88 -5.38 -12.31
N ALA A 86 -20.07 -6.12 -13.07
CA ALA A 86 -19.79 -7.55 -12.88
C ALA A 86 -19.15 -7.77 -11.51
N SER A 87 -19.97 -8.13 -10.51
CA SER A 87 -19.50 -8.40 -9.15
C SER A 87 -19.92 -9.81 -8.76
N LEU A 88 -19.03 -10.52 -8.05
CA LEU A 88 -19.30 -11.86 -7.51
C LEU A 88 -20.58 -11.88 -6.63
N ALA A 89 -20.92 -10.74 -6.03
CA ALA A 89 -22.16 -10.55 -5.27
C ALA A 89 -23.42 -10.67 -6.12
N ALA A 90 -23.35 -10.30 -7.40
CA ALA A 90 -24.47 -10.38 -8.33
C ALA A 90 -24.73 -11.80 -8.85
N LEU A 91 -23.77 -12.73 -8.67
CA LEU A 91 -23.93 -14.14 -9.00
C LEU A 91 -24.67 -14.91 -7.91
N LEU A 92 -24.52 -14.55 -6.63
CA LEU A 92 -25.17 -15.23 -5.49
C LEU A 92 -26.66 -15.57 -5.66
N PRO A 93 -27.55 -14.68 -6.18
CA PRO A 93 -28.96 -15.01 -6.35
C PRO A 93 -29.25 -15.96 -7.52
N LEU A 94 -28.28 -16.24 -8.39
CA LEU A 94 -28.43 -17.06 -9.61
C LEU A 94 -27.88 -18.49 -9.46
N LEU A 95 -27.24 -18.79 -8.34
CA LEU A 95 -26.51 -20.04 -8.10
C LEU A 95 -27.31 -21.03 -7.24
N ASN A 96 -26.97 -22.31 -7.39
CA ASN A 96 -27.33 -23.36 -6.45
C ASN A 96 -26.91 -23.00 -5.01
N ARG A 97 -27.66 -23.46 -4.00
CA ARG A 97 -27.42 -23.15 -2.58
C ARG A 97 -26.01 -23.57 -2.10
N GLU A 98 -25.47 -24.66 -2.65
CA GLU A 98 -24.13 -25.15 -2.34
C GLU A 98 -23.03 -24.28 -2.95
N ASP A 99 -23.11 -24.00 -4.26
CA ASP A 99 -22.15 -23.15 -4.98
C ASP A 99 -22.19 -21.71 -4.48
N GLY A 100 -23.38 -21.19 -4.14
CA GLY A 100 -23.55 -19.87 -3.54
C GLY A 100 -22.92 -19.75 -2.15
N SER A 101 -23.00 -20.81 -1.33
CA SER A 101 -22.33 -20.85 -0.02
C SER A 101 -20.80 -20.85 -0.16
N LYS A 102 -20.26 -21.68 -1.06
CA LYS A 102 -18.81 -21.71 -1.35
C LYS A 102 -18.31 -20.36 -1.86
N LEU A 103 -19.02 -19.75 -2.83
CA LEU A 103 -18.68 -18.44 -3.36
C LEU A 103 -18.69 -17.34 -2.29
N ALA A 104 -19.68 -17.37 -1.39
CA ALA A 104 -19.75 -16.43 -0.27
C ALA A 104 -18.55 -16.57 0.69
N GLN A 105 -18.11 -17.80 0.96
CA GLN A 105 -16.91 -18.06 1.77
C GLN A 105 -15.64 -17.53 1.11
N TYR A 106 -15.39 -17.87 -0.17
CA TYR A 106 -14.23 -17.37 -0.91
C TYR A 106 -14.22 -15.84 -1.00
N ARG A 107 -15.37 -15.21 -1.26
CA ARG A 107 -15.49 -13.76 -1.25
C ARG A 107 -15.11 -13.17 0.10
N LYS A 108 -15.58 -13.73 1.21
CA LYS A 108 -15.25 -13.25 2.56
C LYS A 108 -13.75 -13.36 2.83
N ILE A 109 -13.13 -14.45 2.41
CA ILE A 109 -11.68 -14.67 2.54
C ILE A 109 -10.92 -13.63 1.72
N LEU A 110 -11.26 -13.45 0.43
CA LEU A 110 -10.61 -12.49 -0.44
C LEU A 110 -10.76 -11.05 0.06
N THR A 111 -11.95 -10.64 0.51
CA THR A 111 -12.14 -9.31 1.10
C THR A 111 -11.23 -9.11 2.31
N ARG A 112 -11.18 -10.09 3.22
CA ARG A 112 -10.31 -10.01 4.41
C ARG A 112 -8.83 -9.92 4.03
N LEU A 113 -8.37 -10.74 3.09
CA LEU A 113 -6.98 -10.72 2.63
C LEU A 113 -6.62 -9.37 2.00
N ARG A 114 -7.52 -8.80 1.18
CA ARG A 114 -7.33 -7.48 0.57
C ARG A 114 -7.26 -6.37 1.62
N GLU A 115 -8.12 -6.40 2.63
CA GLU A 115 -8.07 -5.45 3.75
C GLU A 115 -6.75 -5.55 4.52
N GLU A 116 -6.27 -6.78 4.79
CA GLU A 116 -4.98 -7.00 5.45
C GLU A 116 -3.80 -6.51 4.59
N ILE A 117 -3.82 -6.74 3.28
CA ILE A 117 -2.82 -6.24 2.32
C ILE A 117 -2.78 -4.71 2.36
N LEU A 118 -3.94 -4.04 2.28
CA LEU A 118 -4.05 -2.58 2.32
C LEU A 118 -3.49 -2.02 3.63
N LYS A 119 -3.87 -2.61 4.76
CA LYS A 119 -3.40 -2.18 6.08
C LYS A 119 -1.88 -2.31 6.21
N ARG A 120 -1.30 -3.45 5.81
CA ARG A 120 0.14 -3.68 5.88
C ARG A 120 0.91 -2.77 4.94
N ASN A 121 0.40 -2.56 3.72
CA ASN A 121 1.01 -1.64 2.78
C ASN A 121 1.03 -0.19 3.31
N LEU A 122 -0.06 0.26 3.94
CA LEU A 122 -0.14 1.57 4.55
C LEU A 122 0.91 1.73 5.66
N ILE A 123 1.06 0.73 6.53
CA ILE A 123 2.08 0.72 7.59
C ILE A 123 3.49 0.81 7.00
N ASN A 124 3.81 -0.03 6.01
CA ASN A 124 5.12 -0.02 5.35
C ASN A 124 5.41 1.33 4.68
N ARG A 125 4.39 1.96 4.07
CA ARG A 125 4.51 3.28 3.45
C ARG A 125 4.80 4.38 4.47
N HIS A 126 4.08 4.40 5.60
CA HIS A 126 4.33 5.38 6.66
C HIS A 126 5.73 5.20 7.25
N PHE A 127 6.12 3.96 7.57
CA PHE A 127 7.44 3.67 8.10
C PHE A 127 8.56 4.14 7.16
N ALA A 128 8.45 3.87 5.85
CA ALA A 128 9.43 4.33 4.87
C ALA A 128 9.51 5.86 4.79
N ALA A 129 8.37 6.57 4.91
CA ALA A 129 8.33 8.02 4.93
C ALA A 129 8.99 8.60 6.20
N ASP A 130 8.75 7.98 7.36
CA ASP A 130 9.34 8.38 8.63
C ASP A 130 10.87 8.18 8.60
N VAL A 131 11.34 7.01 8.16
CA VAL A 131 12.78 6.72 8.01
C VAL A 131 13.46 7.74 7.09
N LYS A 132 12.82 8.09 5.96
CA LYS A 132 13.35 9.11 5.06
C LYS A 132 13.47 10.48 5.74
N THR A 133 12.46 10.86 6.52
CA THR A 133 12.47 12.13 7.28
C THR A 133 13.62 12.14 8.28
N TYR A 134 13.76 11.08 9.08
CA TYR A 134 14.85 10.97 10.05
C TYR A 134 16.25 10.98 9.41
N LEU A 135 16.43 10.31 8.27
CA LEU A 135 17.70 10.35 7.54
C LEU A 135 18.01 11.75 7.02
N ASN A 136 17.00 12.47 6.50
CA ASN A 136 17.18 13.85 6.06
C ASN A 136 17.52 14.79 7.23
N ASP A 137 16.90 14.61 8.39
CA ASP A 137 17.19 15.39 9.59
C ASP A 137 18.60 15.12 10.10
N ALA A 138 19.03 13.84 10.12
CA ALA A 138 20.39 13.46 10.50
C ALA A 138 21.44 14.02 9.53
N ILE A 139 21.19 13.94 8.22
CA ILE A 139 22.04 14.57 7.20
C ILE A 139 22.09 16.09 7.42
N SER A 140 20.94 16.72 7.67
CA SER A 140 20.85 18.15 7.93
C SER A 140 21.64 18.53 9.18
N LEU A 141 21.58 17.77 10.26
CA LEU A 141 22.33 18.03 11.50
C LEU A 141 23.84 17.91 11.30
N ILE A 142 24.29 16.88 10.56
CA ILE A 142 25.71 16.70 10.24
C ILE A 142 26.22 17.81 9.31
N THR A 143 25.41 18.21 8.31
CA THR A 143 25.82 19.21 7.31
C THR A 143 25.71 20.65 7.80
N SER A 144 24.72 20.97 8.64
CA SER A 144 24.58 22.30 9.26
C SER A 144 25.68 22.59 10.29
N GLY A 145 26.18 21.58 11.01
CA GLY A 145 27.35 21.73 11.90
C GLY A 145 28.68 21.98 11.16
N ILE A 146 28.77 21.67 9.86
CA ILE A 146 29.95 21.97 9.02
C ILE A 146 29.85 23.38 8.43
N ALA A 147 28.63 23.88 8.19
CA ALA A 147 28.38 25.23 7.68
C ALA A 147 28.58 26.33 8.73
N GLU A 148 28.33 26.03 10.00
CA GLU A 148 28.50 26.95 11.13
C GLU A 148 29.69 26.56 12.01
N ARG A 149 30.91 26.71 11.48
CA ARG A 149 32.05 27.01 12.36
C ARG A 149 32.04 28.52 12.61
N PRO A 150 31.57 29.02 13.76
CA PRO A 150 32.02 30.33 14.20
C PRO A 150 33.53 30.20 14.39
N MET A 151 34.29 30.88 13.53
CA MET A 151 35.71 31.11 13.70
C MET A 151 35.92 31.82 15.05
N TYR A 152 36.04 31.04 16.12
CA TYR A 152 36.60 31.47 17.40
C TYR A 152 38.08 31.78 17.16
N GLY A 153 38.34 32.98 16.63
CA GLY A 153 39.68 33.39 16.22
C GLY A 153 39.80 34.74 15.51
N LEU A 154 38.73 35.50 15.32
CA LEU A 154 38.83 36.89 14.85
C LEU A 154 38.72 37.87 16.03
N THR A 155 39.69 37.74 16.93
CA THR A 155 40.16 38.85 17.75
C THR A 155 40.66 39.97 16.82
N GLY A 156 40.11 41.17 16.99
CA GLY A 156 40.83 42.41 16.68
C GLY A 156 40.80 42.91 15.23
N LEU A 157 39.63 43.20 14.67
CA LEU A 157 39.54 44.17 13.57
C LEU A 157 38.49 45.25 13.87
N SER A 158 39.01 46.28 14.53
CA SER A 158 38.58 47.69 14.59
C SER A 158 37.39 48.05 13.68
N ARG A 159 36.18 48.05 14.23
CA ARG A 159 35.08 48.86 13.70
C ARG A 159 35.20 50.25 14.29
N LYS A 160 35.58 51.22 13.45
CA LYS A 160 35.49 52.65 13.73
C LYS A 160 34.07 52.97 14.23
N PRO A 161 33.91 53.61 15.41
CA PRO A 161 32.60 53.99 15.90
C PRO A 161 32.03 55.09 15.01
N SER A 162 30.84 54.88 14.48
CA SER A 162 30.06 55.89 13.76
C SER A 162 29.66 57.02 14.71
N LEU A 163 29.87 58.26 14.27
CA LEU A 163 29.75 59.52 15.01
C LEU A 163 28.34 59.89 15.54
N ASN A 164 27.35 58.98 15.54
CA ASN A 164 25.96 59.26 15.93
C ASN A 164 25.36 58.24 16.92
N GLN A 165 26.18 57.57 17.74
CA GLN A 165 25.66 56.81 18.89
C GLN A 165 26.13 57.45 20.19
N PRO A 166 25.22 57.86 21.10
CA PRO A 166 25.61 58.29 22.43
C PRO A 166 26.18 57.08 23.19
N SER A 167 27.46 57.17 23.54
CA SER A 167 28.13 56.19 24.39
C SER A 167 27.61 56.32 25.82
N PHE A 168 26.86 55.33 26.29
CA PHE A 168 26.63 55.16 27.73
C PHE A 168 27.91 54.61 28.35
N ILE A 169 28.84 55.52 28.68
CA ILE A 169 29.93 55.25 29.62
C ILE A 169 29.33 55.35 31.02
N SER A 170 28.84 54.24 31.55
CA SER A 170 28.65 54.13 33.00
C SER A 170 29.99 53.76 33.62
N ARG A 171 30.55 54.77 34.27
CA ARG A 171 31.78 54.77 35.06
C ARG A 171 31.61 53.88 36.29
N GLU A 172 32.63 53.10 36.60
CA GLU A 172 32.85 52.35 37.84
C GLU A 172 32.73 53.25 39.08
N VAL A 173 32.18 52.75 40.19
CA VAL A 173 32.87 52.48 41.49
C VAL A 173 32.04 51.52 42.34
#